data_AF-A0A933BQY1-F1
#
_entry.id   AF-A0A933BQY1-F1
#
_cell.length_a   1.000
_cell.length_b   1.000
_cell.length_c   1.000
_cell.angle_alpha   90.00
_cell.angle_beta   90.00
_cell.angle_gamma   90.00
#
_symmetry.space_group_name_H-M   'P 1'
#
loop_
_entity.id
_entity.type
_entity.pdbx_description
1 polymer ?
#
loop_
_entity_poly.entity_id
_entity_poly.type
_entity_poly.pdbx_seq_one_letter_code
_entity_poly.pdbx_strand_id
1 'polypeptide(L)'
;MSLIDKNNLTYLTAVERFFLSLKGSGQSLSASDYHLISQWEERAVPVPVLCRAIERGFSRIPMDNQSRFRKISLAYLKDFIEQEIGATEP
;
A
#
# COMPACT_ATOMS: atom_id res chain seq x y z
N MET A 1 24.52 -6.73 18.29
CA MET A 1 24.00 -6.55 16.92
C MET A 1 22.49 -6.68 16.97
N SER A 2 21.76 -5.59 16.70
CA SER A 2 20.42 -5.68 16.13
C SER A 2 20.21 -4.38 15.34
N LEU A 3 20.69 -4.42 14.10
CA LEU A 3 20.53 -3.37 13.09
C LEU A 3 19.13 -3.47 12.44
N ILE A 4 18.20 -4.11 13.13
CA ILE A 4 16.87 -4.35 12.63
C ILE A 4 16.04 -3.10 12.96
N ASP A 5 15.40 -2.60 11.92
CA ASP A 5 14.04 -2.06 11.97
C ASP A 5 13.82 -0.54 12.02
N LYS A 6 14.83 0.34 12.08
CA LYS A 6 14.52 1.79 11.93
C LYS A 6 14.02 2.13 10.53
N ASN A 7 14.59 1.50 9.50
CA ASN A 7 14.16 1.72 8.12
C ASN A 7 12.82 1.03 7.83
N ASN A 8 12.60 -0.18 8.35
CA ASN A 8 11.37 -0.94 8.10
C ASN A 8 10.16 -0.28 8.76
N LEU A 9 10.32 0.18 10.01
CA LEU A 9 9.29 0.99 10.65
C LEU A 9 9.01 2.27 9.86
N THR A 10 10.03 2.90 9.28
CA THR A 10 9.84 4.11 8.48
C THR A 10 9.10 3.82 7.17
N TYR A 11 9.43 2.72 6.49
CA TYR A 11 8.77 2.31 5.25
C TYR A 11 7.30 1.99 5.50
N LEU A 12 7.05 1.07 6.42
CA LEU A 12 5.71 0.61 6.78
C LEU A 12 4.85 1.75 7.32
N THR A 13 5.39 2.58 8.20
CA THR A 13 4.67 3.76 8.73
C THR A 13 4.37 4.78 7.64
N ALA A 14 5.27 4.99 6.66
CA ALA A 14 5.02 5.92 5.56
C ALA A 14 3.88 5.43 4.65
N VAL A 15 3.91 4.15 4.26
CA VAL A 15 2.87 3.53 3.42
C VAL A 15 1.54 3.49 4.16
N GLU A 16 1.55 3.14 5.44
CA GLU A 16 0.36 3.17 6.30
C GLU A 16 -0.25 4.56 6.34
N ARG A 17 0.51 5.59 6.74
CA ARG A 17 0.00 6.97 6.83
C ARG A 17 -0.58 7.44 5.51
N PHE A 18 0.05 7.08 4.39
CA PHE A 18 -0.46 7.40 3.06
C PHE A 18 -1.79 6.69 2.76
N PHE A 19 -1.85 5.38 2.98
CA PHE A 19 -3.06 4.58 2.77
C PHE A 19 -4.23 5.03 3.65
N LEU A 20 -3.96 5.35 4.92
CA LEU A 20 -4.94 5.92 5.85
C LEU A 20 -5.45 7.27 5.38
N SER A 21 -4.56 8.12 4.83
CA SER A 21 -4.94 9.41 4.27
C SER A 21 -5.87 9.26 3.05
N LEU A 22 -5.68 8.21 2.25
CA LEU A 22 -6.55 7.89 1.11
C LEU A 22 -7.90 7.30 1.52
N LYS A 23 -7.92 6.39 2.51
CA LYS A 23 -9.12 5.64 2.92
C LYS A 23 -10.06 6.43 3.85
N GLY A 24 -9.52 7.45 4.53
CA GLY A 24 -10.23 8.25 5.51
C GLY A 24 -10.16 7.66 6.92
N SER A 25 -10.14 8.55 7.91
CA SER A 25 -9.87 8.27 9.32
C SER A 25 -10.74 7.16 9.93
N GLY A 26 -10.10 6.27 10.69
CA GLY A 26 -10.79 5.27 11.54
C GLY A 26 -10.63 3.81 11.12
N GLN A 27 -9.77 3.50 10.15
CA GLN A 27 -9.45 2.12 9.81
C GLN A 27 -7.98 1.85 10.00
N SER A 28 -7.65 0.62 10.37
CA SER A 28 -6.27 0.14 10.47
C SER A 28 -5.99 -0.82 9.32
N LEU A 29 -4.72 -0.97 8.97
CA LEU A 29 -4.27 -2.04 8.10
C LEU A 29 -4.52 -3.39 8.78
N SER A 30 -4.98 -4.37 8.02
CA SER A 30 -5.04 -5.75 8.49
C SER A 30 -3.63 -6.32 8.60
N ALA A 31 -3.43 -7.37 9.40
CA ALA A 31 -2.17 -8.12 9.46
C ALA A 31 -1.71 -8.58 8.06
N SER A 32 -2.64 -8.95 7.18
CA SER A 32 -2.35 -9.30 5.78
C SER A 32 -1.81 -8.12 4.97
N ASP A 33 -2.29 -6.91 5.23
CA ASP A 33 -1.82 -5.71 4.54
C ASP A 33 -0.40 -5.36 4.98
N TYR A 34 -0.08 -5.46 6.27
CA TYR A 34 1.30 -5.30 6.74
C TYR A 34 2.26 -6.32 6.13
N HIS A 35 1.84 -7.59 6.04
CA HIS A 35 2.66 -8.62 5.42
C HIS A 35 2.97 -8.30 3.96
N LEU A 36 2.01 -7.76 3.20
CA LEU A 36 2.23 -7.33 1.82
C LEU A 36 3.19 -6.15 1.73
N ILE A 37 3.08 -5.17 2.63
CA ILE A 37 3.99 -4.02 2.69
C ILE A 37 5.43 -4.49 2.93
N SER A 38 5.64 -5.42 3.87
CA SER A 38 6.96 -6.04 4.08
C SER A 38 7.45 -6.79 2.84
N GLN A 39 6.60 -7.53 2.13
CA GLN A 39 7.01 -8.21 0.89
C GLN A 39 7.48 -7.24 -0.19
N TRP A 40 6.83 -6.09 -0.35
CA TRP A 40 7.27 -5.07 -1.31
C TRP A 40 8.56 -4.39 -0.88
N GLU A 41 8.76 -4.17 0.42
CA GLU A 41 10.03 -3.68 0.97
C GLU A 41 11.18 -4.67 0.71
N GLU A 42 10.97 -5.97 0.94
CA GLU A 42 11.95 -7.02 0.65
C GLU A 42 12.30 -7.10 -0.84
N ARG A 43 11.35 -6.75 -1.72
CA ARG A 43 11.56 -6.61 -3.16
C ARG A 43 12.21 -5.28 -3.57
N ALA A 44 12.66 -4.47 -2.59
CA ALA A 44 13.25 -3.16 -2.79
C ALA A 44 12.33 -2.17 -3.55
N VAL A 45 11.01 -2.33 -3.44
CA VAL A 45 10.05 -1.41 -4.04
C VAL A 45 10.12 -0.07 -3.31
N PRO A 46 10.30 1.06 -4.01
CA PRO A 46 10.29 2.36 -3.37
C PRO A 46 8.91 2.72 -2.83
N VAL A 47 8.84 3.31 -1.62
CA VAL A 47 7.60 3.93 -1.08
C VAL A 47 6.85 4.78 -2.12
N PRO A 48 7.49 5.70 -2.88
CA PRO A 48 6.76 6.51 -3.85
C PRO A 48 6.14 5.69 -4.99
N VAL A 49 6.77 4.58 -5.40
CA VAL A 49 6.21 3.68 -6.42
C VAL A 49 4.98 2.96 -5.86
N LEU A 50 5.11 2.40 -4.65
CA LEU A 50 4.01 1.72 -3.98
C LEU A 50 2.83 2.67 -3.72
N CYS A 51 3.08 3.86 -3.18
CA CYS A 51 2.06 4.89 -2.97
C CYS A 51 1.36 5.28 -4.28
N ARG A 52 2.10 5.45 -5.37
CA ARG A 52 1.53 5.77 -6.68
C ARG A 52 0.66 4.63 -7.22
N ALA A 53 1.11 3.38 -7.09
CA ALA A 53 0.34 2.20 -7.49
C ALA A 53 -0.95 2.07 -6.68
N ILE A 54 -0.88 2.29 -5.36
CA ILE A 54 -2.05 2.34 -4.46
C ILE A 54 -3.00 3.44 -4.92
N GLU A 55 -2.50 4.67 -5.12
CA GLU A 55 -3.31 5.82 -5.55
C GLU A 55 -4.02 5.54 -6.89
N ARG A 56 -3.32 4.98 -7.88
CA ARG A 56 -3.93 4.60 -9.16
C ARG A 56 -4.98 3.49 -9.00
N GLY A 57 -4.73 2.52 -8.13
CA GLY A 57 -5.68 1.47 -7.80
C GLY A 57 -6.95 2.05 -7.19
N PHE A 58 -6.80 2.96 -6.22
CA PHE A 58 -7.88 3.72 -5.61
C PHE A 58 -8.64 4.58 -6.65
N SER A 59 -7.93 5.30 -7.52
CA SER A 59 -8.54 6.16 -8.53
C SER A 59 -9.32 5.40 -9.60
N ARG A 60 -9.01 4.11 -9.85
CA ARG A 60 -9.79 3.26 -10.76
C ARG A 60 -11.14 2.84 -10.19
N ILE A 61 -11.33 2.94 -8.87
CA ILE A 61 -12.60 2.60 -8.25
C ILE A 61 -13.55 3.79 -8.46
N PRO A 62 -14.74 3.58 -9.05
CA PRO A 62 -15.66 4.67 -9.32
C PRO A 62 -16.09 5.36 -8.02
N MET A 63 -16.01 6.69 -7.98
CA MET A 63 -16.33 7.54 -6.81
C MET A 63 -17.76 7.34 -6.29
N ASP A 64 -18.69 6.92 -7.14
CA ASP A 64 -20.08 6.56 -6.78
C ASP A 64 -20.13 5.49 -5.67
N ASN A 65 -19.06 4.69 -5.56
CA ASN A 65 -18.96 3.55 -4.67
C ASN A 65 -18.17 3.86 -3.39
N GLN A 66 -18.27 5.11 -2.89
CA GLN A 66 -17.54 5.61 -1.72
C GLN A 66 -17.67 4.72 -0.46
N SER A 67 -18.79 4.00 -0.33
CA SER A 67 -19.00 3.02 0.74
C SER A 67 -18.16 1.73 0.58
N ARG A 68 -17.82 1.34 -0.66
CA ARG A 68 -16.87 0.23 -0.93
C ARG A 68 -15.42 0.69 -0.84
N PHE A 69 -15.12 1.96 -1.09
CA PHE A 69 -13.81 2.58 -0.82
C PHE A 69 -13.33 2.31 0.60
N ARG A 70 -14.24 2.44 1.58
CA ARG A 70 -13.95 2.10 2.98
C ARG A 70 -13.69 0.62 3.23
N LYS A 71 -14.08 -0.30 2.34
CA LYS A 71 -13.86 -1.75 2.52
C LYS A 71 -12.67 -2.28 1.72
N ILE A 72 -11.99 -1.43 0.95
CA ILE A 72 -10.84 -1.85 0.16
C ILE A 72 -9.61 -2.01 1.05
N SER A 73 -8.98 -3.17 0.93
CA SER A 73 -7.74 -3.54 1.61
C SER A 73 -6.60 -3.59 0.57
N LEU A 74 -5.35 -3.45 1.01
CA LEU A 74 -4.19 -3.61 0.12
C LEU A 74 -4.17 -4.99 -0.50
N ALA A 75 -4.64 -6.02 0.21
CA ALA A 75 -4.79 -7.36 -0.35
C ALA A 75 -5.66 -7.41 -1.62
N TYR A 76 -6.70 -6.57 -1.73
CA TYR A 76 -7.53 -6.48 -2.93
C TYR A 76 -6.80 -5.76 -4.07
N LEU A 77 -6.04 -4.71 -3.73
CA LEU A 77 -5.24 -3.96 -4.69
C LEU A 77 -3.91 -4.64 -5.02
N LYS A 78 -3.54 -5.74 -4.34
CA LYS A 78 -2.26 -6.43 -4.49
C LYS A 78 -1.96 -6.75 -5.95
N ASP A 79 -2.89 -7.38 -6.65
CA ASP A 79 -2.73 -7.75 -8.06
C ASP A 79 -2.49 -6.51 -8.94
N PHE A 80 -3.27 -5.45 -8.70
CA PHE A 80 -3.12 -4.19 -9.41
C PHE A 80 -1.77 -3.50 -9.11
N ILE A 81 -1.35 -3.50 -7.85
CA ILE A 81 -0.08 -2.93 -7.40
C ILE A 81 1.08 -3.72 -7.99
N GLU A 82 1.03 -5.05 -7.98
CA GLU A 82 2.05 -5.89 -8.59
C GLU A 82 2.13 -5.69 -10.10
N GLN A 83 0.99 -5.54 -10.79
CA GLN A 83 0.97 -5.18 -12.21
C GLN A 83 1.58 -3.80 -12.48
N GLU A 84 1.28 -2.80 -11.64
CA GLU A 84 1.84 -1.46 -11.78
C GLU A 84 3.35 -1.40 -11.49
N ILE A 85 3.81 -2.14 -10.47
CA ILE A 85 5.23 -2.27 -10.15
C ILE A 85 5.96 -2.98 -11.30
N GLY A 86 5.43 -4.12 -11.76
CA GLY A 86 6.01 -4.89 -12.87
C GLY A 86 5.95 -4.17 -14.22
N ALA A 87 4.94 -3.34 -14.46
CA ALA A 87 4.86 -2.50 -15.65
C ALA A 87 5.83 -1.30 -15.63
N THR A 88 6.44 -1.00 -14.47
CA THR A 88 7.41 0.08 -14.33
C THR A 88 8.86 -0.38 -14.56
N GLU A 89 9.11 -1.69 -14.73
CA GLU A 89 10.40 -2.22 -15.16
C GLU A 89 10.39 -2.53 -16.68
N PRO A 90 11.22 -1.85 -17.49
CA PRO A 90 11.42 -2.17 -18.91
C PRO A 90 12.32 -3.39 -19.15
#